data_AF-A0A3R6T879-F1
#
_entry.id   AF-A0A3R6T879-F1
#
_cell.length_a   1.000
_cell.length_b   1.000
_cell.length_c   1.000
_cell.angle_alpha   90.00
_cell.angle_beta   90.00
_cell.angle_gamma   90.00
#
_symmetry.space_group_name_H-M   'P 1'
#
loop_
_entity.id
_entity.type
_entity.pdbx_description
1 polymer ?
#
loop_
_entity_poly.entity_id
_entity_poly.type
_entity_poly.pdbx_seq_one_letter_code
_entity_poly.pdbx_strand_id
1 'polypeptide(L)'
;MEKGKLGIRLSFYAVAAFILAFLGYSTVLALLTGFVLIVEKNEWASRQVIQAFFLCIFADIVNGILNIFDFLYQIPLMGSVWGTAISVIDGIVSLVVLIFCIMALVNTAKGNEANVPGLNGLANWAYGIVAPKVNQAQQAYYGQQQFNGQQQFNGQSQQFNGQQQFNGQQQYQQPEQQNPNQPQ
;
A
#
# COMPACT_ATOMS: atom_id res chain seq x y z
N MET A 1 -2.46 -11.95 -9.16
CA MET A 1 -2.99 -11.52 -7.85
C MET A 1 -2.64 -12.59 -6.85
N GLU A 2 -1.74 -12.27 -5.93
CA GLU A 2 -1.28 -13.20 -4.92
C GLU A 2 -2.41 -13.56 -3.94
N LYS A 3 -2.25 -14.70 -3.27
CA LYS A 3 -3.08 -15.07 -2.13
C LYS A 3 -2.43 -14.52 -0.87
N GLY A 4 -3.29 -14.04 0.01
CA GLY A 4 -2.92 -13.53 1.31
C GLY A 4 -2.49 -14.63 2.26
N LYS A 5 -2.06 -14.25 3.46
CA LYS A 5 -1.70 -15.15 4.55
C LYS A 5 -2.85 -16.08 4.95
N LEU A 6 -4.09 -15.63 4.74
CA LEU A 6 -5.31 -16.41 4.97
C LEU A 6 -5.80 -17.18 3.72
N GLY A 7 -5.04 -17.17 2.62
CA GLY A 7 -5.41 -17.82 1.35
C GLY A 7 -6.45 -17.06 0.51
N ILE A 8 -6.99 -15.95 1.02
CA ILE A 8 -7.92 -15.06 0.32
C ILE A 8 -7.14 -14.17 -0.66
N ARG A 9 -7.72 -13.85 -1.83
CA ARG A 9 -7.08 -12.93 -2.78
C ARG A 9 -7.00 -11.54 -2.18
N LEU A 10 -5.82 -10.91 -2.19
CA LEU A 10 -5.63 -9.59 -1.60
C LEU A 10 -6.52 -8.50 -2.23
N SER A 11 -6.81 -8.64 -3.52
CA SER A 11 -7.73 -7.77 -4.24
C SER A 11 -9.14 -7.78 -3.69
N PHE A 12 -9.57 -8.87 -3.04
CA PHE A 12 -10.88 -8.94 -2.42
C PHE A 12 -11.02 -7.90 -1.30
N TYR A 13 -10.02 -7.82 -0.41
CA TYR A 13 -10.04 -6.83 0.68
C TYR A 13 -10.03 -5.39 0.14
N ALA A 14 -9.23 -5.13 -0.89
CA ALA A 14 -9.14 -3.81 -1.50
C ALA A 14 -10.46 -3.41 -2.19
N VAL A 15 -11.08 -4.32 -2.96
CA VAL A 15 -12.37 -4.07 -3.60
C VAL A 15 -13.48 -3.88 -2.57
N ALA A 16 -13.53 -4.73 -1.54
CA ALA A 16 -14.49 -4.58 -0.44
C ALA A 16 -14.32 -3.22 0.27
N ALA A 17 -13.08 -2.78 0.49
CA ALA A 17 -12.80 -1.50 1.12
C ALA A 17 -13.34 -0.30 0.31
N PHE A 18 -13.14 -0.28 -1.01
CA PHE A 18 -13.69 0.80 -1.84
C PHE A 18 -15.21 0.76 -1.96
N ILE A 19 -15.82 -0.42 -1.96
CA ILE A 19 -17.29 -0.54 -1.90
C ILE A 19 -17.80 0.02 -0.57
N LEU A 20 -17.18 -0.35 0.55
CA LEU A 20 -17.55 0.18 1.87
C LEU A 20 -17.35 1.70 1.97
N ALA A 21 -16.28 2.22 1.37
CA ALA A 21 -16.01 3.67 1.31
C ALA A 21 -17.09 4.41 0.51
N PHE A 22 -17.51 3.86 -0.64
CA PHE A 22 -18.60 4.43 -1.43
C PHE A 22 -19.95 4.38 -0.69
N LEU A 23 -20.22 3.30 0.04
CA LEU A 23 -21.44 3.14 0.82
C LEU A 23 -21.44 3.95 2.14
N GLY A 24 -20.32 4.61 2.50
CA GLY A 24 -20.22 5.40 3.72
C GLY A 24 -20.14 4.57 5.01
N TYR A 25 -19.83 3.28 4.94
CA TYR A 25 -19.70 2.43 6.13
C TYR A 25 -18.32 2.57 6.79
N SER A 26 -18.02 3.77 7.30
CA SER A 26 -16.70 4.14 7.83
C SER A 26 -16.25 3.27 9.01
N THR A 27 -17.16 2.84 9.89
CA THR A 27 -16.83 1.93 11.00
C THR A 27 -16.39 0.55 10.52
N VAL A 28 -17.11 -0.05 9.57
CA VAL A 28 -16.77 -1.38 9.03
C VAL A 28 -15.48 -1.29 8.23
N LEU A 29 -15.29 -0.19 7.49
CA LEU A 29 -14.06 0.09 6.77
C LEU A 29 -12.86 0.27 7.71
N ALA A 30 -13.03 0.95 8.86
CA ALA A 30 -11.99 1.07 9.89
C ALA A 30 -11.56 -0.30 10.42
N LEU A 31 -12.53 -1.17 10.70
CA LEU A 31 -12.27 -2.54 11.16
C LEU A 31 -11.56 -3.38 10.09
N LEU A 32 -12.01 -3.30 8.83
CA LEU A 32 -11.36 -3.97 7.71
C LEU A 32 -9.92 -3.46 7.52
N THR A 33 -9.70 -2.15 7.68
CA THR A 33 -8.37 -1.53 7.64
C THR A 33 -7.49 -2.10 8.73
N GLY A 34 -7.93 -2.05 9.99
CA GLY A 34 -7.19 -2.63 11.11
C GLY A 34 -6.90 -4.12 10.92
N PHE A 35 -7.89 -4.89 10.44
CA PHE A 35 -7.74 -6.31 10.15
C PHE A 35 -6.65 -6.58 9.10
N VAL A 36 -6.70 -5.88 7.95
CA VAL A 36 -5.71 -6.07 6.88
C VAL A 36 -4.31 -5.65 7.34
N LEU A 37 -4.20 -4.57 8.11
CA LEU A 37 -2.91 -4.09 8.61
C LEU A 37 -2.28 -5.06 9.63
N ILE A 38 -3.07 -5.63 10.54
CA ILE A 38 -2.57 -6.45 11.66
C ILE A 38 -2.48 -7.94 11.30
N VAL A 39 -3.48 -8.46 10.59
CA VAL A 39 -3.62 -9.90 10.31
C VAL A 39 -2.98 -10.25 8.97
N GLU A 40 -3.35 -9.54 7.91
CA GLU A 40 -2.88 -9.81 6.56
C GLU A 40 -1.42 -9.35 6.37
N LYS A 41 -1.03 -8.24 7.03
CA LYS A 41 0.33 -7.67 7.03
C LYS A 41 0.95 -7.56 5.63
N ASN A 42 0.12 -7.37 4.62
CA ASN A 42 0.57 -7.22 3.24
C ASN A 42 0.57 -5.75 2.85
N GLU A 43 1.67 -5.31 2.25
CA GLU A 43 1.90 -3.92 1.88
C GLU A 43 0.93 -3.44 0.79
N TRP A 44 0.73 -4.23 -0.26
CA TRP A 44 -0.17 -3.87 -1.35
C TRP A 44 -1.62 -3.72 -0.89
N ALA A 45 -2.16 -4.70 -0.15
CA ALA A 45 -3.53 -4.63 0.34
C ALA A 45 -3.71 -3.52 1.37
N SER A 46 -2.76 -3.36 2.29
CA SER A 46 -2.83 -2.32 3.32
C SER A 46 -2.87 -0.94 2.70
N ARG A 47 -2.05 -0.66 1.69
CA ARG A 47 -2.09 0.63 0.97
C ARG A 47 -3.46 0.90 0.36
N GLN A 48 -4.09 -0.10 -0.27
CA GLN A 48 -5.42 0.09 -0.87
C GLN A 48 -6.49 0.39 0.16
N VAL A 49 -6.50 -0.39 1.25
CA VAL A 49 -7.53 -0.28 2.28
C VAL A 49 -7.38 1.02 3.07
N ILE A 50 -6.15 1.49 3.29
CA ILE A 50 -5.90 2.81 3.90
C ILE A 50 -6.36 3.95 2.97
N GLN A 51 -6.10 3.88 1.65
CA GLN A 51 -6.60 4.88 0.72
C GLN A 51 -8.14 4.95 0.73
N ALA A 52 -8.81 3.80 0.70
CA ALA A 52 -10.26 3.74 0.82
C ALA A 52 -10.76 4.34 2.14
N PHE A 53 -10.08 4.05 3.26
CA PHE A 53 -10.41 4.57 4.58
C PHE A 53 -10.32 6.09 4.66
N PHE A 54 -9.22 6.68 4.16
CA PHE A 54 -9.09 8.14 4.15
C PHE A 54 -10.10 8.81 3.21
N LEU A 55 -10.44 8.17 2.09
CA LEU A 55 -11.46 8.69 1.17
C LEU A 55 -12.85 8.75 1.86
N CYS A 56 -13.19 7.71 2.62
CA CYS A 56 -14.43 7.65 3.38
C CYS A 56 -14.45 8.71 4.50
N ILE A 57 -13.36 8.81 5.27
CA ILE A 57 -13.23 9.84 6.31
C ILE A 57 -13.33 11.24 5.73
N PHE A 58 -12.74 11.48 4.56
CA PHE A 58 -12.84 12.77 3.89
C PHE A 58 -14.30 13.16 3.62
N ALA A 59 -15.11 12.23 3.11
CA ALA A 59 -16.54 12.44 2.90
C ALA A 59 -17.26 12.75 4.23
N ASP A 60 -16.99 11.96 5.27
CA ASP A 60 -17.57 12.14 6.61
C ASP A 60 -17.20 13.49 7.23
N ILE A 61 -15.95 13.95 7.06
CA ILE A 61 -15.48 15.25 7.56
C ILE A 61 -16.20 16.39 6.83
N VAL A 62 -16.31 16.33 5.50
CA VAL A 62 -17.00 17.38 4.73
C VAL A 62 -18.46 17.48 5.17
N ASN A 63 -19.14 16.34 5.30
CA ASN A 63 -20.50 16.30 5.81
C ASN A 63 -20.61 16.81 7.26
N GLY A 64 -19.67 16.44 8.12
CA GLY A 64 -19.58 16.95 9.48
C GLY A 64 -19.44 18.48 9.54
N ILE A 65 -18.61 19.08 8.68
CA ILE A 65 -18.43 20.53 8.59
C ILE A 65 -19.71 21.22 8.14
N LEU A 66 -20.40 20.67 7.14
CA LEU A 66 -21.66 21.23 6.65
C LEU A 66 -22.74 21.22 7.75
N ASN A 67 -22.79 20.14 8.53
CA ASN A 67 -23.74 20.00 9.63
C ASN A 67 -23.49 20.97 10.80
N ILE A 68 -22.28 21.51 10.96
CA ILE A 68 -22.01 22.56 11.99
C ILE A 68 -22.89 23.80 11.74
N PHE A 69 -23.21 24.07 10.47
CA PHE A 69 -24.04 25.20 10.07
C PHE A 69 -25.54 24.87 10.04
N ASP A 70 -25.96 23.71 10.55
CA ASP A 70 -27.37 23.30 10.57
C ASP A 70 -28.26 24.24 11.39
N PHE A 71 -27.70 25.06 12.28
CA PHE A 71 -28.46 26.09 12.97
C PHE A 71 -29.14 27.08 11.98
N LEU A 72 -28.59 27.25 10.77
CA LEU A 72 -29.18 28.09 9.72
C LEU A 72 -30.51 27.52 9.17
N TYR A 73 -30.76 26.21 9.34
CA TYR A 73 -32.06 25.61 9.02
C TYR A 73 -33.19 26.07 9.94
N GLN A 74 -32.88 26.55 11.15
CA GLN A 74 -33.89 26.96 12.12
C GLN A 74 -34.53 28.33 11.79
N ILE A 75 -34.01 29.04 10.77
CA ILE A 75 -34.51 30.35 10.34
C ILE A 75 -35.47 30.16 9.14
N PRO A 76 -36.78 30.53 9.23
CA PRO A 76 -37.81 30.18 8.24
C PRO A 76 -37.54 30.56 6.78
N LEU A 77 -36.86 31.69 6.53
CA LEU A 77 -36.49 32.14 5.17
C LEU A 77 -35.14 31.59 4.70
N MET A 78 -34.19 31.39 5.61
CA MET A 78 -32.84 30.89 5.26
C MET A 78 -32.79 29.36 5.18
N GLY A 79 -33.66 28.64 5.87
CA GLY A 79 -33.64 27.18 5.92
C GLY A 79 -33.91 26.51 4.57
N SER A 80 -34.77 27.09 3.72
CA SER A 80 -35.03 26.54 2.37
C SER A 80 -33.83 26.72 1.43
N VAL A 81 -33.18 27.89 1.48
CA VAL A 81 -32.01 28.20 0.63
C VAL A 81 -30.80 27.40 1.10
N TRP A 82 -30.58 27.39 2.42
CA TRP A 82 -29.50 26.63 3.04
C TRP A 82 -29.64 25.14 2.73
N GLY A 83 -30.84 24.56 2.87
CA GLY A 83 -31.00 23.14 2.62
C GLY A 83 -30.84 22.70 1.18
N THR A 84 -31.21 23.56 0.23
CA THR A 84 -30.92 23.32 -1.18
C THR A 84 -29.40 23.36 -1.43
N ALA A 85 -28.69 24.33 -0.84
CA ALA A 85 -27.24 24.43 -0.96
C ALA A 85 -26.52 23.21 -0.37
N ILE A 86 -26.90 22.76 0.83
CA ILE A 86 -26.34 21.56 1.46
C ILE A 86 -26.56 20.33 0.56
N SER A 87 -27.77 20.13 0.03
CA SER A 87 -28.06 18.98 -0.84
C SER A 87 -27.23 19.00 -2.13
N VAL A 88 -27.01 20.17 -2.73
CA VAL A 88 -26.14 20.30 -3.91
C VAL A 88 -24.69 19.98 -3.56
N ILE A 89 -24.18 20.46 -2.42
CA ILE A 89 -22.81 20.21 -1.99
C ILE A 89 -22.62 18.72 -1.67
N ASP A 90 -23.52 18.10 -0.90
CA ASP A 90 -23.47 16.67 -0.59
C ASP A 90 -23.50 15.82 -1.86
N GLY A 91 -24.34 16.18 -2.84
CA GLY A 91 -24.35 15.57 -4.16
C GLY A 91 -23.02 15.68 -4.91
N ILE A 92 -22.37 16.85 -4.87
CA ILE A 92 -21.05 17.06 -5.49
C ILE A 92 -19.97 16.23 -4.77
N VAL A 93 -19.97 16.23 -3.44
CA VAL A 93 -18.99 15.47 -2.62
C VAL A 93 -19.14 13.97 -2.90
N SER A 94 -20.37 13.46 -2.88
CA SER A 94 -20.70 12.08 -3.21
C SER A 94 -20.22 11.71 -4.63
N LEU A 95 -20.44 12.59 -5.61
CA LEU A 95 -19.97 12.38 -6.99
C LEU A 95 -18.44 12.33 -7.09
N VAL A 96 -17.73 13.23 -6.42
CA VAL A 96 -16.25 13.25 -6.42
C VAL A 96 -15.69 11.98 -5.77
N VAL A 97 -16.26 11.57 -4.63
CA VAL A 97 -15.88 10.32 -3.94
C VAL A 97 -16.14 9.12 -4.83
N LEU A 98 -17.28 9.07 -5.51
CA LEU A 98 -17.61 8.00 -6.47
C LEU A 98 -16.59 7.93 -7.61
N ILE A 99 -16.19 9.06 -8.20
CA ILE A 99 -15.18 9.09 -9.27
C ILE A 99 -13.87 8.49 -8.77
N PHE A 100 -13.40 8.89 -7.59
CA PHE A 100 -12.18 8.34 -6.99
C PHE A 100 -12.30 6.85 -6.66
N CYS A 101 -13.44 6.40 -6.14
CA CYS A 101 -13.71 4.99 -5.90
C CYS A 101 -13.67 4.17 -7.19
N ILE A 102 -14.28 4.65 -8.29
CA ILE A 102 -14.24 3.94 -9.58
C ILE A 102 -12.81 3.87 -10.09
N MET A 103 -12.07 4.98 -10.07
CA MET A 103 -10.68 5.02 -10.51
C MET A 103 -9.80 4.04 -9.72
N ALA A 104 -9.97 4.04 -8.40
CA ALA A 104 -9.29 3.14 -7.48
C ALA A 104 -9.64 1.67 -7.72
N LEU A 105 -10.92 1.36 -7.91
CA LEU A 105 -11.41 0.01 -8.18
C LEU A 105 -10.87 -0.51 -9.50
N VAL A 106 -10.87 0.31 -10.56
CA VAL A 106 -10.33 -0.08 -11.87
C VAL A 106 -8.83 -0.38 -11.77
N ASN A 107 -8.07 0.48 -11.09
CA ASN A 107 -6.63 0.27 -10.91
C ASN A 107 -6.34 -0.96 -10.03
N THR A 108 -7.07 -1.09 -8.92
CA THR A 108 -6.96 -2.21 -7.98
C THR A 108 -7.35 -3.53 -8.64
N ALA A 109 -8.41 -3.56 -9.44
CA ALA A 109 -8.85 -4.76 -10.17
C ALA A 109 -7.83 -5.20 -11.22
N LYS A 110 -7.08 -4.26 -11.80
CA LYS A 110 -5.95 -4.53 -12.70
C LYS A 110 -4.69 -5.00 -11.96
N GLY A 111 -4.70 -5.01 -10.62
CA GLY A 111 -3.56 -5.39 -9.78
C GLY A 111 -2.58 -4.26 -9.51
N ASN A 112 -2.88 -3.05 -9.99
CA ASN A 112 -2.11 -1.86 -9.67
C ASN A 112 -2.52 -1.31 -8.31
N GLU A 113 -1.71 -0.39 -7.78
CA GLU A 113 -2.17 0.42 -6.65
C GLU A 113 -3.34 1.32 -7.08
N ALA A 114 -4.35 1.47 -6.22
CA ALA A 114 -5.52 2.30 -6.44
C ALA A 114 -5.14 3.71 -6.89
N ASN A 115 -4.06 4.24 -6.31
CA ASN A 115 -3.47 5.53 -6.63
C ASN A 115 -4.53 6.65 -6.61
N VAL A 116 -5.32 6.69 -5.53
CA VAL A 116 -6.29 7.75 -5.33
C VAL A 116 -5.54 9.08 -5.19
N PRO A 117 -5.86 10.10 -6.01
CA PRO A 117 -5.20 11.40 -5.95
C PRO A 117 -5.24 11.98 -4.54
N GLY A 118 -4.10 12.49 -4.06
CA GLY A 118 -3.98 13.07 -2.71
C GLY A 118 -3.92 12.07 -1.55
N LEU A 119 -4.35 10.81 -1.73
CA LEU A 119 -4.38 9.80 -0.66
C LEU A 119 -3.21 8.81 -0.71
N ASN A 120 -2.51 8.69 -1.85
CA ASN A 120 -1.35 7.80 -1.95
C ASN A 120 -0.26 8.15 -0.92
N GLY A 121 0.04 9.44 -0.73
CA GLY A 121 0.97 9.91 0.29
C GLY A 121 0.53 9.60 1.72
N LEU A 122 -0.76 9.78 2.02
CA LEU A 122 -1.33 9.48 3.34
C LEU A 122 -1.30 7.99 3.64
N ALA A 123 -1.56 7.15 2.64
CA ALA A 123 -1.49 5.71 2.80
C ALA A 123 -0.07 5.23 3.09
N ASN A 124 0.92 5.78 2.41
CA ASN A 124 2.32 5.45 2.67
C ASN A 124 2.79 5.92 4.05
N TRP A 125 2.34 7.10 4.49
CA TRP A 125 2.60 7.60 5.84
C TRP A 125 1.95 6.72 6.92
N ALA A 126 0.65 6.47 6.82
CA ALA A 126 -0.09 5.69 7.81
C ALA A 126 0.40 4.24 7.86
N TYR A 127 0.70 3.64 6.70
CA TYR A 127 1.32 2.32 6.65
C TYR A 127 2.71 2.31 7.30
N GLY A 128 3.53 3.34 7.08
CA GLY A 128 4.87 3.44 7.67
C GLY A 128 4.88 3.59 9.20
N ILE A 129 3.81 4.11 9.79
CA ILE A 129 3.64 4.15 11.26
C ILE A 129 3.30 2.75 11.80
N VAL A 130 2.44 2.00 11.10
CA VAL A 130 1.92 0.71 11.59
C VAL A 130 2.88 -0.45 11.28
N ALA A 131 3.61 -0.37 10.18
CA ALA A 131 4.64 -1.32 9.79
C ALA A 131 6.01 -0.61 9.77
N PRO A 132 6.74 -0.53 10.91
CA PRO A 132 8.11 -0.06 10.89
C PRO A 132 8.90 -0.89 9.88
N LYS A 133 9.45 -0.21 8.89
CA LYS A 133 10.03 -0.82 7.69
C LYS A 133 11.16 -1.77 8.08
N VAL A 134 10.92 -3.07 8.03
CA VAL A 134 12.01 -4.04 7.84
C VAL A 134 12.39 -3.92 6.37
N ASN A 135 13.46 -3.16 6.11
CA ASN A 135 14.06 -2.83 4.81
C ASN A 135 13.33 -3.31 3.54
N GLN A 136 12.68 -2.34 2.86
CA GLN A 136 12.11 -2.47 1.51
C GLN A 136 13.13 -2.90 0.42
N ALA A 137 14.41 -3.08 0.74
CA ALA A 137 15.42 -3.64 -0.15
C ALA A 137 15.24 -5.16 -0.42
N GLN A 138 14.45 -5.87 0.40
CA GLN A 138 14.30 -7.32 0.26
C GLN A 138 13.22 -7.77 -0.73
N GLN A 139 12.31 -6.87 -1.16
CA GLN A 139 11.27 -7.23 -2.15
C GLN A 139 11.70 -6.98 -3.61
N ALA A 140 12.77 -6.20 -3.85
CA ALA A 140 13.38 -6.11 -5.18
C ALA A 140 14.27 -7.33 -5.51
N TYR A 141 14.65 -8.14 -4.52
CA TYR A 141 15.55 -9.29 -4.70
C TYR A 141 14.84 -10.55 -5.24
N TYR A 142 13.52 -10.68 -5.07
CA TYR A 142 12.76 -11.84 -5.56
C TYR A 142 12.15 -11.67 -6.97
N GLY A 143 12.32 -10.50 -7.60
CA GLY A 143 11.77 -10.20 -8.93
C GLY A 143 12.75 -10.32 -10.12
N GLN A 144 14.04 -10.58 -9.90
CA GLN A 144 15.07 -10.53 -10.96
C GLN A 144 15.97 -11.77 -11.10
N GLN A 145 15.58 -12.94 -10.58
CA GLN A 145 16.42 -14.15 -10.67
C GLN A 145 16.01 -15.19 -11.71
N GLN A 146 15.18 -14.86 -12.72
CA GLN A 146 14.79 -15.90 -13.68
C GLN A 146 14.50 -15.42 -15.10
N PHE A 147 15.49 -14.84 -15.79
CA PHE A 147 15.72 -15.11 -17.21
C PHE A 147 17.05 -14.52 -17.68
N ASN A 148 18.03 -15.39 -17.96
CA ASN A 148 18.76 -15.49 -19.23
C ASN A 148 20.11 -16.18 -18.98
N GLY A 149 20.06 -17.52 -18.94
CA GLY A 149 21.25 -18.31 -19.23
C GLY A 149 21.26 -18.58 -20.72
N GLN A 150 22.23 -18.02 -21.44
CA GLN A 150 22.83 -18.64 -22.62
C GLN A 150 24.11 -17.91 -23.05
N GLN A 151 25.06 -18.75 -23.45
CA GLN A 151 26.47 -18.49 -23.71
C GLN A 151 26.69 -17.68 -24.98
N GLN A 152 27.71 -16.79 -24.99
CA GLN A 152 28.51 -16.60 -26.20
C GLN A 152 29.96 -16.21 -25.87
N PHE A 153 30.85 -16.80 -26.66
CA PHE A 153 32.26 -17.06 -26.44
C PHE A 153 33.13 -16.14 -27.30
N ASN A 154 34.17 -15.56 -26.67
CA ASN A 154 35.53 -15.26 -27.18
C ASN A 154 35.77 -14.10 -28.19
N GLY A 155 36.74 -13.23 -27.83
CA GLY A 155 37.60 -12.49 -28.78
C GLY A 155 38.00 -11.04 -28.42
N GLN A 156 39.13 -10.85 -27.70
CA GLN A 156 40.28 -9.94 -27.98
C GLN A 156 40.02 -8.41 -28.16
N SER A 157 40.73 -7.40 -27.59
CA SER A 157 42.05 -7.21 -26.96
C SER A 157 42.22 -5.78 -26.38
N GLN A 158 43.20 -5.60 -25.46
CA GLN A 158 44.04 -4.39 -25.17
C GLN A 158 43.36 -3.17 -24.48
N GLN A 159 43.93 -2.42 -23.52
CA GLN A 159 45.31 -2.24 -23.02
C GLN A 159 45.31 -1.47 -21.68
N PHE A 160 46.07 -1.95 -20.68
CA PHE A 160 47.09 -1.26 -19.84
C PHE A 160 46.86 0.12 -19.16
N ASN A 161 46.82 0.14 -17.81
CA ASN A 161 47.60 0.97 -16.83
C ASN A 161 46.92 0.75 -15.45
N GLY A 162 47.48 0.27 -14.35
CA GLY A 162 48.80 0.51 -13.76
C GLY A 162 48.55 1.13 -12.37
N GLN A 163 48.64 0.34 -11.28
CA GLN A 163 49.22 0.74 -9.98
C GLN A 163 49.02 -0.33 -8.90
N GLN A 164 50.12 -0.56 -8.18
CA GLN A 164 50.36 -1.59 -7.19
C GLN A 164 49.91 -1.14 -5.79
N GLN A 165 49.89 -2.13 -4.88
CA GLN A 165 50.35 -2.02 -3.48
C GLN A 165 49.27 -1.81 -2.40
N PHE A 166 48.80 -2.91 -1.79
CA PHE A 166 48.92 -3.07 -0.33
C PHE A 166 48.87 -4.54 0.10
N ASN A 167 49.85 -4.90 0.91
CA ASN A 167 50.16 -6.22 1.45
C ASN A 167 49.60 -6.29 2.89
N GLY A 168 49.03 -7.41 3.32
CA GLY A 168 48.49 -7.55 4.68
C GLY A 168 47.87 -8.92 4.95
N GLN A 169 48.71 -9.90 5.25
CA GLN A 169 48.35 -11.17 5.87
C GLN A 169 47.78 -10.97 7.28
N GLN A 170 46.75 -11.73 7.69
CA GLN A 170 46.61 -12.28 9.05
C GLN A 170 45.49 -13.34 9.17
N GLN A 171 45.93 -14.59 9.02
CA GLN A 171 45.67 -15.76 9.87
C GLN A 171 44.62 -15.65 11.00
N TYR A 172 43.57 -16.47 10.94
CA TYR A 172 42.94 -17.05 12.13
C TYR A 172 42.76 -18.56 11.93
N GLN A 173 43.54 -19.33 12.68
CA GLN A 173 43.37 -20.75 12.95
C GLN A 173 42.55 -20.90 14.23
N GLN A 174 41.49 -21.72 14.21
CA GLN A 174 41.03 -22.42 15.42
C GLN A 174 40.35 -23.75 15.05
N PRO A 175 40.49 -24.80 15.89
CA PRO A 175 40.33 -26.20 15.52
C PRO A 175 39.08 -26.87 16.15
N GLU A 176 38.97 -28.18 15.92
CA GLU A 176 38.15 -29.19 16.61
C GLU A 176 36.72 -29.45 16.09
N GLN A 177 36.50 -30.63 15.49
CA GLN A 177 35.94 -31.77 16.24
C GLN A 177 35.90 -33.07 15.42
N GLN A 178 36.18 -34.13 16.17
CA GLN A 178 36.43 -35.53 15.85
C GLN A 178 35.14 -36.23 15.37
N ASN A 179 35.18 -36.90 14.21
CA ASN A 179 34.11 -37.80 13.76
C ASN A 179 34.59 -39.26 13.83
N PRO A 180 34.11 -40.07 14.79
CA PRO A 180 34.37 -41.50 14.82
C PRO A 180 33.29 -42.20 13.99
N ASN A 181 33.61 -42.60 12.77
CA ASN A 181 32.89 -43.67 12.06
C ASN A 181 33.54 -43.90 10.68
N GLN A 182 34.36 -44.94 10.57
CA GLN A 182 34.39 -45.73 9.34
C GLN A 182 34.72 -47.20 9.63
N PRO A 183 34.05 -48.16 8.95
CA PRO A 183 34.08 -49.57 9.29
C PRO A 183 35.09 -50.39 8.46
N GLN A 184 35.49 -51.52 9.08
CA GLN A 184 36.19 -52.72 8.58
C GLN A 184 37.68 -52.61 8.28
#